data_AF-A0A419G850-F1
#
_entry.id   AF-A0A419G850-F1
#
_cell.length_a   1.000
_cell.length_b   1.000
_cell.length_c   1.000
_cell.angle_alpha   90.00
_cell.angle_beta   90.00
_cell.angle_gamma   90.00
#
_symmetry.space_group_name_H-M   'P 1'
#
loop_
_entity.id
_entity.type
_entity.pdbx_description
1 polymer ?
#
loop_
_entity_poly.entity_id
_entity_poly.type
_entity_poly.pdbx_seq_one_letter_code
_entity_poly.pdbx_strand_id
1 'polypeptide(L)'
;MPNLILVADDEEGVRQALRDVLEDSGYKVELAANGTQALEKIKELDPRAVLLDIRMPDLDGMRVLEIVRETGAKVPIILITAYGSTETTIKAMKLGAFDYITKPFNLDELLAAVKKAVNMQELVSRITSIQDDLDEVKLNEGVMIGQSPKMQAIYKSIGRIVDRNITVLIRGESGTGKELVARAIHYNSLRREQPFIKINCASIPENLLESELFGHERGSFTGAVARKPGKFELAHRGTIFLDEIGEISLATQAKLLRVLQEKEFERIGGNETIKVDVRIVAATNKNLEQSIQEGTFREDLFFRLNVLEIWMPPLRERKEDLPPLVDYLIKSSNREFGKNITGISREAMEIINQYDWPGNIRELKNICERAVLMSAGPVIMPEDIPFSIISRLKEKQWPADLSGMSFKEIMADVERQVILKALNEHNWNRSAAAQALKMNRSTLYAKMKELGIIM
;
A
#
# COMPACT_ATOMS: atom_id res chain seq x y z
N MET A 1 -0.24 -11.42 26.91
CA MET A 1 1.02 -11.93 27.50
C MET A 1 1.86 -10.72 27.89
N PRO A 2 2.65 -10.76 28.98
CA PRO A 2 3.56 -9.65 29.29
C PRO A 2 4.53 -9.45 28.12
N ASN A 3 4.69 -8.20 27.68
CA ASN A 3 5.54 -7.86 26.54
C ASN A 3 7.01 -8.10 26.93
N LEU A 4 7.68 -9.02 26.23
CA LEU A 4 9.07 -9.39 26.48
C LEU A 4 10.03 -8.37 25.86
N ILE A 5 10.97 -7.85 26.65
CA ILE A 5 12.04 -6.97 26.22
C ILE A 5 13.37 -7.68 26.41
N LEU A 6 14.23 -7.63 25.40
CA LEU A 6 15.61 -8.10 25.51
C LEU A 6 16.52 -6.91 25.81
N VAL A 7 17.36 -7.03 26.84
CA VAL A 7 18.39 -6.05 27.18
C VAL A 7 19.76 -6.69 26.96
N ALA A 8 20.53 -6.12 26.05
CA ALA A 8 21.87 -6.54 25.70
C ALA A 8 22.85 -5.40 25.97
N ASP A 9 23.74 -5.61 26.94
CA ASP A 9 24.77 -4.68 27.39
C ASP A 9 25.92 -5.54 27.93
N ASP A 10 27.17 -5.08 27.96
CA ASP A 10 28.28 -5.86 28.52
C ASP A 10 28.44 -5.66 30.04
N GLU A 11 27.94 -4.53 30.55
CA GLU A 11 27.96 -4.19 31.98
C GLU A 11 26.78 -4.82 32.73
N GLU A 12 27.07 -5.77 33.63
CA GLU A 12 26.05 -6.44 34.46
C GLU A 12 25.22 -5.46 35.30
N GLY A 13 25.83 -4.41 35.83
CA GLY A 13 25.12 -3.39 36.62
C GLY A 13 24.08 -2.63 35.79
N VAL A 14 24.39 -2.32 34.53
CA VAL A 14 23.45 -1.66 33.62
C VAL A 14 22.32 -2.61 33.24
N ARG A 15 22.64 -3.88 32.94
CA ARG A 15 21.63 -4.90 32.64
C ARG A 15 20.61 -5.06 33.77
N GLN A 16 21.07 -5.18 35.02
CA GLN A 16 20.17 -5.34 36.17
C GLN A 16 19.36 -4.08 36.45
N ALA A 17 19.97 -2.89 36.37
CA ALA A 17 19.23 -1.64 36.58
C ALA A 17 18.12 -1.45 35.53
N LEU A 18 18.38 -1.75 34.27
CA LEU A 18 17.37 -1.69 33.20
C LEU A 18 16.29 -2.75 33.40
N ARG A 19 16.65 -3.94 33.88
CA ARG A 19 15.70 -4.99 34.22
C ARG A 19 14.72 -4.52 35.29
N ASP A 20 15.22 -4.02 36.41
CA ASP A 20 14.38 -3.58 37.53
C ASP A 20 13.37 -2.51 37.09
N VAL A 21 13.84 -1.49 36.36
CA VAL A 21 12.98 -0.40 35.87
C VAL A 21 11.90 -0.88 34.89
N LEU A 22 12.24 -1.81 34.00
CA LEU A 22 11.32 -2.34 33.01
C LEU A 22 10.33 -3.34 33.62
N GLU A 23 10.75 -4.17 34.56
CA GLU A 23 9.88 -5.09 35.31
C GLU A 23 8.88 -4.30 36.19
N ASP A 24 9.32 -3.24 36.87
CA ASP A 24 8.44 -2.32 37.62
C ASP A 24 7.40 -1.64 36.71
N SER A 25 7.74 -1.46 35.43
CA SER A 25 6.84 -0.92 34.40
C SER A 25 5.93 -1.97 33.75
N GLY A 26 5.97 -3.22 34.22
CA GLY A 26 5.09 -4.31 33.79
C GLY A 26 5.58 -5.11 32.58
N TYR A 27 6.85 -4.97 32.19
CA TYR A 27 7.45 -5.77 31.11
C TYR A 27 8.10 -7.04 31.65
N LYS A 28 8.18 -8.08 30.81
CA LYS A 28 9.08 -9.21 31.08
C LYS A 28 10.43 -8.89 30.47
N VAL A 29 11.53 -9.16 31.18
CA VAL A 29 12.87 -8.80 30.69
C VAL A 29 13.75 -10.04 30.60
N GLU A 30 14.49 -10.12 29.50
CA GLU A 30 15.56 -11.10 29.31
C GLU A 30 16.88 -10.37 29.09
N LEU A 31 17.97 -10.93 29.62
CA LEU A 31 19.29 -10.30 29.60
C LEU A 31 20.23 -11.05 28.66
N ALA A 32 21.05 -10.32 27.91
CA ALA A 32 22.15 -10.85 27.11
C ALA A 32 23.44 -10.10 27.45
N ALA A 33 24.55 -10.83 27.59
CA ALA A 33 25.83 -10.24 27.99
C ALA A 33 26.70 -9.78 26.82
N ASN A 34 26.34 -10.13 25.59
CA ASN A 34 27.06 -9.76 24.37
C ASN A 34 26.16 -9.86 23.13
N GLY A 35 26.64 -9.38 21.98
CA GLY A 35 25.88 -9.36 20.73
C GLY A 35 25.51 -10.75 20.19
N THR A 36 26.33 -11.77 20.46
CA THR A 36 26.05 -13.15 20.03
C THR A 36 24.84 -13.73 20.77
N GLN A 37 24.83 -13.62 22.11
CA GLN A 37 23.68 -14.02 22.92
C GLN A 37 22.43 -13.21 22.57
N ALA A 38 22.60 -11.93 22.23
CA ALA A 38 21.48 -11.10 21.80
C ALA A 38 20.83 -11.64 20.52
N LEU A 39 21.62 -12.02 19.51
CA LEU A 39 21.10 -12.60 18.27
C LEU A 39 20.41 -13.95 18.49
N GLU A 40 20.98 -14.82 19.32
CA GLU A 40 20.36 -16.11 19.68
C GLU A 40 19.00 -15.89 20.35
N LYS A 41 18.96 -15.01 21.36
CA LYS A 41 17.72 -14.70 22.08
C LYS A 41 16.67 -13.99 21.21
N ILE A 42 17.08 -13.12 20.28
CA ILE A 42 16.16 -12.51 19.32
C ILE A 42 15.44 -13.59 18.50
N LYS A 43 16.19 -14.61 18.06
CA LYS A 43 15.65 -15.69 17.24
C LYS A 43 14.77 -16.67 18.03
N GLU A 44 15.16 -16.99 19.26
CA GLU A 44 14.45 -17.97 20.09
C GLU A 44 13.22 -17.40 20.78
N LEU A 45 13.28 -16.15 21.24
CA LEU A 45 12.29 -15.57 22.14
C LEU A 45 11.35 -14.56 21.47
N ASP A 46 11.64 -14.15 20.23
CA ASP A 46 10.90 -13.13 19.47
C ASP A 46 10.48 -11.91 20.34
N PRO A 47 11.44 -11.17 20.92
CA PRO A 47 11.14 -10.10 21.84
C PRO A 47 10.38 -8.96 21.14
N ARG A 48 9.56 -8.23 21.92
CA ARG A 48 8.76 -7.10 21.43
C ARG A 48 9.61 -5.85 21.16
N ALA A 49 10.73 -5.71 21.86
CA ALA A 49 11.74 -4.69 21.64
C ALA A 49 13.10 -5.17 22.16
N VAL A 50 14.19 -4.62 21.61
CA VAL A 50 15.56 -4.89 22.07
C VAL A 50 16.22 -3.57 22.46
N LEU A 51 16.74 -3.49 23.68
CA LEU A 51 17.70 -2.47 24.12
C LEU A 51 19.10 -3.03 23.92
N LEU A 52 19.93 -2.35 23.15
CA LEU A 52 21.21 -2.90 22.68
C LEU A 52 22.34 -1.88 22.83
N ASP A 53 23.35 -2.18 23.65
CA ASP A 53 24.57 -1.37 23.70
C ASP A 53 25.32 -1.44 22.37
N ILE A 54 25.76 -0.29 21.87
CA ILE A 54 26.64 -0.21 20.70
C ILE A 54 27.98 -0.90 21.00
N ARG A 55 28.52 -0.77 22.21
CA ARG A 55 29.83 -1.32 22.58
C ARG A 55 29.64 -2.56 23.43
N MET A 56 29.85 -3.72 22.82
CA MET A 56 29.87 -5.00 23.51
C MET A 56 31.03 -5.86 22.97
N PRO A 57 31.57 -6.78 23.79
CA PRO A 57 32.58 -7.72 23.33
C PRO A 57 32.04 -8.67 22.26
N ASP A 58 32.95 -9.24 21.48
CA ASP A 58 32.73 -10.11 20.32
C ASP A 58 32.02 -9.42 19.16
N LEU A 59 30.72 -9.19 19.30
CA LEU A 59 29.84 -8.64 18.26
C LEU A 59 29.22 -7.34 18.76
N ASP A 60 29.60 -6.24 18.11
CA ASP A 60 29.10 -4.91 18.47
C ASP A 60 27.62 -4.71 18.10
N GLY A 61 26.95 -3.77 18.77
CA GLY A 61 25.52 -3.53 18.59
C GLY A 61 25.14 -3.06 17.18
N MET A 62 26.07 -2.43 16.46
CA MET A 62 25.85 -2.00 15.08
C MET A 62 25.85 -3.18 14.12
N ARG A 63 26.70 -4.17 14.34
CA ARG A 63 26.77 -5.39 13.55
C ARG A 63 25.58 -6.31 13.83
N VAL A 64 25.13 -6.39 15.09
CA VAL A 64 23.87 -7.05 15.44
C VAL A 64 22.70 -6.42 14.66
N LEU A 65 22.60 -5.09 14.61
CA LEU A 65 21.56 -4.39 13.86
C LEU A 65 21.59 -4.72 12.36
N GLU A 66 22.78 -4.79 11.75
CA GLU A 66 22.94 -5.20 10.34
C GLU A 66 22.44 -6.63 10.10
N ILE A 67 22.82 -7.58 10.96
CA ILE A 67 22.43 -8.99 10.83
C ILE A 67 20.92 -9.17 11.02
N VAL A 68 20.32 -8.49 12.00
CA VAL A 68 18.86 -8.53 12.23
C VAL A 68 18.11 -8.01 11.00
N ARG A 69 18.63 -6.97 10.34
CA ARG A 69 18.05 -6.46 9.09
C ARG A 69 18.20 -7.43 7.92
N GLU A 70 19.38 -8.04 7.74
CA GLU A 70 19.65 -9.01 6.67
C GLU A 70 18.79 -10.27 6.79
N THR A 71 18.54 -10.71 8.03
CA THR A 71 17.70 -11.88 8.32
C THR A 71 16.20 -11.59 8.23
N GLY A 72 15.80 -10.32 8.06
CA GLY A 72 14.41 -9.91 7.91
C GLY A 72 13.59 -9.91 9.19
N ALA A 73 14.23 -10.01 10.36
CA ALA A 73 13.55 -9.93 11.65
C ALA A 73 12.96 -8.53 11.86
N LYS A 74 11.70 -8.46 12.29
CA LYS A 74 10.91 -7.21 12.38
C LYS A 74 10.91 -6.58 13.78
N VAL A 75 11.86 -6.95 14.62
CA VAL A 75 11.96 -6.45 16.00
C VAL A 75 12.54 -5.02 16.04
N PRO A 76 11.90 -4.06 16.73
CA PRO A 76 12.46 -2.73 16.91
C PRO A 76 13.67 -2.77 17.87
N ILE A 77 14.81 -2.25 17.40
CA ILE A 77 16.06 -2.15 18.18
C ILE A 77 16.29 -0.71 18.60
N ILE A 78 16.42 -0.47 19.91
CA ILE A 78 16.81 0.80 20.50
C ILE A 78 18.28 0.69 20.91
N LEU A 79 19.13 1.53 20.36
CA LEU A 79 20.57 1.51 20.67
C LEU A 79 20.88 2.33 21.91
N ILE A 80 21.76 1.82 22.76
CA ILE A 80 22.30 2.52 23.93
C ILE A 80 23.77 2.85 23.66
N THR A 81 24.21 4.07 23.94
CA THR A 81 25.61 4.47 23.71
C THR A 81 26.14 5.42 24.76
N ALA A 82 27.41 5.27 25.15
CA ALA A 82 28.12 6.24 25.98
C ALA A 82 28.63 7.48 25.22
N TYR A 83 28.72 7.40 23.88
CA TYR A 83 29.18 8.49 23.02
C TYR A 83 28.21 8.72 21.87
N GLY A 84 27.43 9.79 21.95
CA GLY A 84 26.54 10.25 20.88
C GLY A 84 27.29 11.17 19.92
N SER A 85 28.04 10.61 18.96
CA SER A 85 28.43 11.41 17.79
C SER A 85 27.26 11.45 16.81
N THR A 86 26.97 12.62 16.24
CA THR A 86 25.90 12.78 15.23
C THR A 86 26.07 11.82 14.06
N GLU A 87 27.31 11.51 13.68
CA GLU A 87 27.62 10.56 12.60
C GLU A 87 27.21 9.12 12.92
N THR A 88 27.50 8.63 14.13
CA THR A 88 27.12 7.26 14.54
C THR A 88 25.61 7.12 14.66
N THR A 89 24.92 8.13 15.19
CA THR A 89 23.45 8.16 15.27
C THR A 89 22.81 8.14 13.87
N ILE A 90 23.31 8.94 12.93
CA ILE A 90 22.80 8.95 11.55
C ILE A 90 23.02 7.59 10.88
N LYS A 91 24.18 6.94 11.10
CA LYS A 91 24.46 5.61 10.57
C LYS A 91 23.50 4.56 11.12
N ALA A 92 23.28 4.56 12.44
CA ALA A 92 22.33 3.66 13.11
C ALA A 92 20.90 3.79 12.57
N MET A 93 20.41 5.02 12.41
CA MET A 93 19.07 5.27 11.86
C MET A 93 18.94 4.81 10.40
N LYS A 94 19.99 4.99 9.58
CA LYS A 94 20.02 4.46 8.20
C LYS A 94 20.03 2.93 8.14
N LEU A 95 20.64 2.30 9.14
CA LEU A 95 20.66 0.85 9.27
C LEU A 95 19.35 0.26 9.81
N GLY A 96 18.46 1.09 10.35
CA GLY A 96 17.10 0.68 10.74
C GLY A 96 16.87 0.60 12.25
N ALA A 97 17.73 1.22 13.06
CA ALA A 97 17.45 1.40 14.49
C ALA A 97 16.11 2.14 14.67
N PHE A 98 15.35 1.71 15.67
CA PHE A 98 14.06 2.31 16.01
C PHE A 98 14.27 3.65 16.72
N ASP A 99 15.18 3.68 17.68
CA ASP A 99 15.59 4.87 18.43
C ASP A 99 17.01 4.71 18.98
N TYR A 100 17.54 5.76 19.62
CA TYR A 100 18.81 5.70 20.33
C TYR A 100 18.74 6.46 21.65
N ILE A 101 19.49 5.99 22.65
CA ILE A 101 19.55 6.57 24.00
C ILE A 101 21.01 6.73 24.39
N THR A 102 21.37 7.90 24.91
CA THR A 102 22.72 8.17 25.41
C THR A 102 22.84 7.86 26.90
N LYS A 103 23.91 7.18 27.32
CA LYS A 103 24.31 7.05 28.73
C LYS A 103 24.94 8.40 29.19
N PRO A 104 24.63 8.91 30.39
CA PRO A 104 23.66 8.39 31.36
C PRO A 104 22.21 8.60 30.87
N PHE A 105 21.39 7.54 30.93
CA PHE A 105 20.05 7.55 30.36
C PHE A 105 19.02 8.18 31.32
N ASN A 106 18.10 8.97 30.76
CA ASN A 106 16.90 9.41 31.46
C ASN A 106 15.86 8.27 31.44
N LEU A 107 15.42 7.83 32.62
CA LEU A 107 14.48 6.70 32.74
C LEU A 107 13.14 6.98 32.06
N ASP A 108 12.63 8.22 32.12
CA ASP A 108 11.37 8.58 31.47
C ASP A 108 11.48 8.51 29.94
N GLU A 109 12.62 8.94 29.40
CA GLU A 109 12.91 8.88 27.96
C GLU A 109 13.06 7.44 27.49
N LEU A 110 13.75 6.60 28.26
CA LEU A 110 13.91 5.18 27.98
C LEU A 110 12.57 4.44 27.99
N LEU A 111 11.75 4.66 29.02
CA LEU A 111 10.43 4.05 29.11
C LEU A 111 9.51 4.53 27.98
N ALA A 112 9.58 5.81 27.60
CA ALA A 112 8.83 6.33 26.46
C ALA A 112 9.25 5.68 25.14
N ALA A 113 10.56 5.53 24.89
CA ALA A 113 11.10 4.89 23.70
C ALA A 113 10.70 3.40 23.62
N VAL A 114 10.84 2.67 24.72
CA VAL A 114 10.43 1.27 24.85
C VAL A 114 8.93 1.10 24.62
N LYS A 115 8.09 1.93 25.26
CA LYS A 115 6.63 1.88 25.08
C LYS A 115 6.23 2.11 23.62
N LYS A 116 6.90 3.06 22.95
CA LYS A 116 6.67 3.35 21.53
C LYS A 116 7.11 2.19 20.63
N ALA A 117 8.24 1.54 20.94
CA ALA A 117 8.74 0.37 20.21
C ALA A 117 7.79 -0.82 20.33
N VAL A 118 7.36 -1.12 21.55
CA VAL A 118 6.41 -2.20 21.84
C VAL A 118 5.07 -1.94 21.15
N ASN A 119 4.52 -0.72 21.21
CA ASN A 119 3.28 -0.38 20.52
C ASN A 119 3.40 -0.51 19.00
N MET A 120 4.54 -0.13 18.41
CA MET A 120 4.78 -0.29 16.98
C MET A 120 4.79 -1.78 16.59
N GLN A 121 5.48 -2.60 17.37
CA GLN A 121 5.55 -4.04 17.15
C GLN A 121 4.17 -4.69 17.35
N GLU A 122 3.38 -4.25 18.33
CA GLU A 122 1.98 -4.65 18.49
C GLU A 122 1.13 -4.28 17.27
N LEU A 123 1.25 -3.06 16.74
CA LEU A 123 0.53 -2.63 15.54
C LEU A 123 0.91 -3.45 14.30
N VAL A 124 2.20 -3.70 14.09
CA VAL A 124 2.69 -4.55 12.99
C VAL A 124 2.25 -6.00 13.20
N SER A 125 2.29 -6.50 14.43
CA SER A 125 1.82 -7.84 14.78
C SER A 125 0.32 -7.97 14.61
N ARG A 126 -0.50 -6.95 14.90
CA ARG A 126 -1.94 -6.97 14.63
C ARG A 126 -2.23 -6.98 13.14
N ILE A 127 -1.47 -6.22 12.34
CA ILE A 127 -1.60 -6.24 10.87
C ILE A 127 -1.28 -7.64 10.31
N THR A 128 -0.34 -8.37 10.93
CA THR A 128 0.09 -9.71 10.49
C THR A 128 -0.70 -10.86 11.13
N SER A 129 -1.15 -10.77 12.38
CA SER A 129 -1.99 -11.78 13.06
C SER A 129 -3.43 -11.76 12.57
N ILE A 130 -3.88 -10.64 11.98
CA ILE A 130 -5.06 -10.62 11.12
C ILE A 130 -4.90 -11.59 9.94
N GLN A 131 -3.69 -12.04 9.56
CA GLN A 131 -3.52 -13.03 8.49
C GLN A 131 -3.73 -14.48 8.96
N ASP A 132 -3.52 -14.78 10.26
CA ASP A 132 -3.51 -16.16 10.78
C ASP A 132 -4.76 -16.54 11.62
N ASP A 133 -5.39 -15.59 12.34
CA ASP A 133 -6.62 -15.85 13.13
C ASP A 133 -7.93 -15.61 12.34
N LEU A 134 -7.85 -15.62 11.01
CA LEU A 134 -8.97 -15.34 10.12
C LEU A 134 -9.66 -16.61 9.57
N ASP A 135 -9.54 -17.72 10.27
CA ASP A 135 -10.51 -18.80 10.20
C ASP A 135 -11.63 -18.53 11.20
N GLU A 136 -12.69 -17.86 10.74
CA GLU A 136 -14.03 -18.47 10.70
C GLU A 136 -15.17 -17.47 10.38
N VAL A 137 -15.08 -16.15 10.61
CA VAL A 137 -16.30 -15.30 10.41
C VAL A 137 -16.10 -13.88 9.83
N LYS A 138 -14.90 -13.31 9.65
CA LYS A 138 -14.78 -11.90 9.19
C LYS A 138 -13.64 -11.57 8.21
N LEU A 139 -13.36 -12.44 7.23
CA LEU A 139 -12.47 -12.15 6.10
C LEU A 139 -13.12 -11.27 5.01
N ASN A 140 -13.82 -10.20 5.40
CA ASN A 140 -14.43 -9.25 4.47
C ASN A 140 -13.62 -7.93 4.40
N GLU A 141 -13.07 -7.64 3.22
CA GLU A 141 -12.77 -6.31 2.67
C GLU A 141 -11.92 -5.30 3.49
N GLY A 142 -10.97 -5.76 4.32
CA GLY A 142 -10.18 -4.86 5.18
C GLY A 142 -8.66 -5.02 5.18
N VAL A 143 -8.12 -6.11 4.62
CA VAL A 143 -6.69 -6.43 4.77
C VAL A 143 -5.87 -5.72 3.70
N MET A 144 -4.93 -4.88 4.13
CA MET A 144 -3.91 -4.33 3.24
C MET A 144 -2.78 -5.34 3.09
N ILE A 145 -2.52 -5.77 1.86
CA ILE A 145 -1.45 -6.71 1.54
C ILE A 145 -0.34 -5.97 0.80
N GLY A 146 0.88 -6.12 1.28
CA GLY A 146 2.08 -5.57 0.66
C GLY A 146 3.29 -5.72 1.57
N GLN A 147 4.39 -6.18 1.01
CA GLN A 147 5.68 -6.32 1.68
C GLN A 147 6.72 -5.36 1.09
N SER A 148 6.41 -4.73 -0.05
CA SER A 148 7.29 -3.78 -0.71
C SER A 148 7.68 -2.62 0.22
N PRO A 149 8.92 -2.08 0.09
CA PRO A 149 9.37 -0.94 0.90
C PRO A 149 8.42 0.26 0.84
N LYS A 150 7.77 0.49 -0.32
CA LYS A 150 6.77 1.55 -0.51
C LYS A 150 5.53 1.34 0.38
N MET A 151 5.00 0.12 0.43
CA MET A 151 3.88 -0.21 1.32
C MET A 151 4.26 -0.14 2.80
N GLN A 152 5.47 -0.59 3.16
CA GLN A 152 5.98 -0.48 4.52
C GLN A 152 6.10 0.98 4.99
N ALA A 153 6.49 1.90 4.10
CA ALA A 153 6.49 3.34 4.40
C ALA A 153 5.07 3.86 4.68
N ILE A 154 4.08 3.44 3.89
CA ILE A 154 2.67 3.80 4.11
C ILE A 154 2.16 3.28 5.45
N TYR A 155 2.44 2.03 5.81
CA TYR A 155 2.07 1.49 7.12
C TYR A 155 2.68 2.27 8.28
N LYS A 156 3.97 2.65 8.16
CA LYS A 156 4.64 3.51 9.16
C LYS A 156 3.97 4.88 9.27
N SER A 157 3.59 5.49 8.15
CA SER A 157 2.87 6.77 8.15
C SER A 157 1.51 6.66 8.83
N ILE A 158 0.74 5.60 8.54
CA ILE A 158 -0.54 5.32 9.21
C ILE A 158 -0.31 5.16 10.72
N GLY A 159 0.63 4.29 11.14
CA GLY A 159 0.92 4.05 12.56
C GLY A 159 1.32 5.28 13.36
N ARG A 160 1.91 6.30 12.72
CA ARG A 160 2.27 7.57 13.39
C ARG A 160 1.07 8.49 13.66
N ILE A 161 -0.05 8.29 12.97
CA ILE A 161 -1.18 9.25 12.94
C ILE A 161 -2.48 8.68 13.47
N VAL A 162 -2.53 7.39 13.79
CA VAL A 162 -3.77 6.71 14.20
C VAL A 162 -4.39 7.37 15.44
N ASP A 163 -3.58 7.78 16.40
CA ASP A 163 -4.03 8.43 17.65
C ASP A 163 -4.33 9.93 17.50
N ARG A 164 -4.14 10.51 16.31
CA ARG A 164 -4.30 11.95 16.07
C ARG A 164 -5.57 12.23 15.29
N ASN A 165 -6.30 13.27 15.68
CA ASN A 165 -7.50 13.74 14.96
C ASN A 165 -7.13 14.75 13.86
N ILE A 166 -6.32 14.30 12.89
CA ILE A 166 -5.91 15.12 11.73
C ILE A 166 -6.63 14.66 10.46
N THR A 167 -6.83 15.61 9.54
CA THR A 167 -7.30 15.32 8.18
C THR A 167 -6.21 14.61 7.38
N VAL A 168 -6.60 13.61 6.60
CA VAL A 168 -5.67 12.83 5.75
C VAL A 168 -6.17 12.87 4.31
N LEU A 169 -5.29 13.23 3.39
CA LEU A 169 -5.52 13.19 1.95
C LEU A 169 -4.77 11.99 1.35
N ILE A 170 -5.50 11.04 0.78
CA ILE A 170 -4.96 9.84 0.15
C ILE A 170 -4.99 10.02 -1.36
N ARG A 171 -3.82 10.01 -2.00
CA ARG A 171 -3.69 10.19 -3.45
C ARG A 171 -3.24 8.91 -4.11
N GLY A 172 -3.60 8.74 -5.36
CA GLY A 172 -3.13 7.65 -6.19
C GLY A 172 -4.17 7.20 -7.19
N GLU A 173 -3.72 6.40 -8.16
CA GLU A 173 -4.57 5.92 -9.25
C GLU A 173 -5.79 5.13 -8.73
N SER A 174 -6.79 4.98 -9.60
CA SER A 174 -7.95 4.16 -9.29
C SER A 174 -7.53 2.70 -9.06
N GLY A 175 -8.14 2.05 -8.06
CA GLY A 175 -7.85 0.65 -7.74
C GLY A 175 -6.54 0.39 -6.98
N THR A 176 -5.83 1.42 -6.51
CA THR A 176 -4.58 1.25 -5.72
C THR A 176 -4.79 0.85 -4.26
N GLY A 177 -6.02 0.91 -3.74
CA GLY A 177 -6.35 0.57 -2.35
C GLY A 177 -6.55 1.77 -1.41
N LYS A 178 -6.90 2.95 -1.94
CA LYS A 178 -7.16 4.17 -1.13
C LYS A 178 -8.21 3.96 -0.02
N GLU A 179 -9.31 3.25 -0.32
CA GLU A 179 -10.34 2.91 0.68
C GLU A 179 -9.78 2.03 1.81
N LEU A 180 -8.90 1.06 1.49
CA LEU A 180 -8.29 0.19 2.50
C LEU A 180 -7.41 0.99 3.46
N VAL A 181 -6.67 1.99 2.96
CA VAL A 181 -5.90 2.91 3.81
C VAL A 181 -6.83 3.72 4.71
N ALA A 182 -7.94 4.25 4.19
CA ALA A 182 -8.89 5.00 5.00
C ALA A 182 -9.49 4.14 6.13
N ARG A 183 -9.84 2.88 5.83
CA ARG A 183 -10.29 1.91 6.83
C ARG A 183 -9.20 1.61 7.87
N ALA A 184 -7.97 1.42 7.44
CA ALA A 184 -6.85 1.18 8.34
C ALA A 184 -6.60 2.35 9.30
N ILE A 185 -6.71 3.60 8.80
CA ILE A 185 -6.63 4.80 9.65
C ILE A 185 -7.76 4.80 10.69
N HIS A 186 -8.99 4.47 10.29
CA HIS A 186 -10.14 4.47 11.19
C HIS A 186 -10.06 3.36 12.26
N TYR A 187 -9.91 2.09 11.86
CA TYR A 187 -9.98 0.94 12.76
C TYR A 187 -8.78 0.82 13.71
N ASN A 188 -7.67 1.53 13.41
CA ASN A 188 -6.53 1.62 14.32
C ASN A 188 -6.53 2.90 15.17
N SER A 189 -7.51 3.80 14.98
CA SER A 189 -7.59 5.07 15.73
C SER A 189 -8.35 4.96 17.05
N LEU A 190 -8.31 6.05 17.83
CA LEU A 190 -9.18 6.27 19.00
C LEU A 190 -10.69 6.22 18.66
N ARG A 191 -11.06 6.33 17.38
CA ARG A 191 -12.46 6.28 16.90
C ARG A 191 -12.86 4.91 16.33
N ARG A 192 -12.09 3.84 16.55
CA ARG A 192 -12.32 2.52 15.95
C ARG A 192 -13.70 1.88 16.22
N GLU A 193 -14.31 2.22 17.37
CA GLU A 193 -15.66 1.75 17.74
C GLU A 193 -16.77 2.71 17.29
N GLN A 194 -16.41 3.83 16.66
CA GLN A 194 -17.34 4.86 16.20
C GLN A 194 -17.69 4.65 14.72
N PRO A 195 -18.71 5.34 14.17
CA PRO A 195 -19.11 5.15 12.78
C PRO A 195 -17.98 5.44 11.78
N PHE A 196 -17.83 4.59 10.76
CA PHE A 196 -17.05 4.84 9.56
C PHE A 196 -18.00 5.05 8.39
N ILE A 197 -18.26 6.31 8.04
CA ILE A 197 -19.19 6.66 6.97
C ILE A 197 -18.41 6.88 5.68
N LYS A 198 -18.68 6.06 4.67
CA LYS A 198 -18.08 6.21 3.33
C LYS A 198 -19.04 6.87 2.37
N ILE A 199 -18.51 7.74 1.51
CA ILE A 199 -19.23 8.33 0.39
C ILE A 199 -18.28 8.46 -0.81
N ASN A 200 -18.73 8.02 -1.98
CA ASN A 200 -18.01 8.21 -3.22
C ASN A 200 -18.67 9.37 -3.98
N CYS A 201 -17.96 10.49 -4.03
CA CYS A 201 -18.46 11.74 -4.59
C CYS A 201 -18.69 11.68 -6.11
N ALA A 202 -17.98 10.79 -6.82
CA ALA A 202 -18.14 10.59 -8.26
C ALA A 202 -19.39 9.77 -8.63
N SER A 203 -19.87 8.93 -7.71
CA SER A 203 -20.97 7.99 -7.97
C SER A 203 -22.37 8.60 -7.78
N ILE A 204 -22.46 9.79 -7.21
CA ILE A 204 -23.72 10.46 -6.86
C ILE A 204 -23.88 11.69 -7.75
N PRO A 205 -25.03 11.88 -8.40
CA PRO A 205 -25.32 13.11 -9.15
C PRO A 205 -25.10 14.35 -8.29
N GLU A 206 -24.50 15.40 -8.86
CA GLU A 206 -24.10 16.61 -8.14
C GLU A 206 -25.22 17.21 -7.29
N ASN A 207 -26.43 17.29 -7.86
CA ASN A 207 -27.63 17.82 -7.19
C ASN A 207 -28.07 16.99 -5.97
N LEU A 208 -27.72 15.71 -5.90
CA LEU A 208 -28.01 14.82 -4.77
C LEU A 208 -26.83 14.73 -3.80
N LEU A 209 -25.60 14.99 -4.24
CA LEU A 209 -24.41 14.86 -3.40
C LEU A 209 -24.46 15.81 -2.20
N GLU A 210 -24.85 17.07 -2.39
CA GLU A 210 -24.99 18.00 -1.27
C GLU A 210 -26.01 17.51 -0.25
N SER A 211 -27.13 16.94 -0.73
CA SER A 211 -28.21 16.44 0.10
C SER A 211 -27.79 15.18 0.87
N GLU A 212 -26.98 14.31 0.26
CA GLU A 212 -26.39 13.17 0.94
C GLU A 212 -25.36 13.60 1.99
N LEU A 213 -24.48 14.56 1.70
CA LEU A 213 -23.45 15.02 2.62
C LEU A 213 -24.01 15.78 3.82
N PHE A 214 -24.84 16.79 3.56
CA PHE A 214 -25.32 17.77 4.54
C PHE A 214 -26.78 17.55 4.97
N GLY A 215 -27.50 16.62 4.35
CA GLY A 215 -28.91 16.42 4.65
C GLY A 215 -29.79 17.56 4.12
N HIS A 216 -31.10 17.41 4.31
CA HIS A 216 -32.07 18.38 3.82
C HIS A 216 -33.29 18.49 4.71
N GLU A 217 -33.88 19.68 4.73
CA GLU A 217 -35.19 19.92 5.33
C GLU A 217 -36.33 19.57 4.35
N ARG A 218 -37.52 19.32 4.93
CA ARG A 218 -38.72 19.03 4.13
C ARG A 218 -39.05 20.23 3.23
N GLY A 219 -39.24 19.97 1.94
CA GLY A 219 -39.60 21.00 0.94
C GLY A 219 -38.42 21.82 0.39
N SER A 220 -37.18 21.46 0.73
CA SER A 220 -35.98 22.17 0.27
C SER A 220 -35.70 22.08 -1.23
N PHE A 221 -36.20 21.03 -1.91
CA PHE A 221 -36.16 20.86 -3.37
C PHE A 221 -37.29 19.94 -3.85
N THR A 222 -37.48 19.84 -5.17
CA THR A 222 -38.47 18.95 -5.79
C THR A 222 -38.19 17.48 -5.44
N GLY A 223 -39.06 16.86 -4.64
CA GLY A 223 -38.88 15.49 -4.14
C GLY A 223 -38.44 15.39 -2.67
N ALA A 224 -38.17 16.51 -1.98
CA ALA A 224 -37.86 16.55 -0.55
C ALA A 224 -39.12 16.36 0.33
N VAL A 225 -39.72 15.17 0.29
CA VAL A 225 -41.00 14.86 0.97
C VAL A 225 -40.86 14.86 2.50
N ALA A 226 -39.68 14.54 3.02
CA ALA A 226 -39.38 14.49 4.45
C ALA A 226 -37.99 15.07 4.72
N ARG A 227 -37.72 15.41 5.99
CA ARG A 227 -36.37 15.75 6.44
C ARG A 227 -35.48 14.50 6.42
N LYS A 228 -34.23 14.64 6.01
CA LYS A 228 -33.23 13.56 6.00
C LYS A 228 -31.89 14.04 6.57
N PRO A 229 -31.29 13.33 7.54
CA PRO A 229 -29.96 13.67 8.06
C PRO A 229 -28.87 13.38 7.03
N GLY A 230 -27.83 14.23 7.01
CA GLY A 230 -26.68 14.07 6.13
C GLY A 230 -25.63 13.07 6.61
N LYS A 231 -24.69 12.68 5.76
CA LYS A 231 -23.55 11.82 6.13
C LYS A 231 -22.70 12.44 7.23
N PHE A 232 -22.54 13.76 7.28
CA PHE A 232 -21.78 14.41 8.36
C PHE A 232 -22.46 14.26 9.73
N GLU A 233 -23.80 14.31 9.78
CA GLU A 233 -24.55 14.01 11.02
C GLU A 233 -24.35 12.55 11.43
N LEU A 234 -24.47 11.62 10.47
CA LEU A 234 -24.28 10.18 10.73
C LEU A 234 -22.84 9.82 11.14
N ALA A 235 -21.87 10.63 10.72
CA ALA A 235 -20.45 10.45 11.02
C ALA A 235 -20.02 11.12 12.33
N HIS A 236 -20.94 11.76 13.07
CA HIS A 236 -20.63 12.45 14.33
C HIS A 236 -19.88 11.53 15.30
N ARG A 237 -18.77 12.01 15.88
CA ARG A 237 -17.77 11.28 16.70
C ARG A 237 -17.00 10.18 15.98
N GLY A 238 -17.36 9.87 14.74
CA GLY A 238 -16.75 8.88 13.88
C GLY A 238 -15.76 9.46 12.87
N THR A 239 -15.62 8.77 11.76
CA THR A 239 -14.79 9.16 10.61
C THR A 239 -15.66 9.18 9.36
N ILE A 240 -15.50 10.23 8.55
CA ILE A 240 -16.07 10.27 7.20
C ILE A 240 -14.95 10.08 6.18
N PHE A 241 -15.17 9.14 5.26
CA PHE A 241 -14.30 8.90 4.11
C PHE A 241 -14.94 9.48 2.85
N LEU A 242 -14.32 10.52 2.29
CA LEU A 242 -14.72 11.21 1.07
C LEU A 242 -13.88 10.70 -0.10
N ASP A 243 -14.39 9.72 -0.85
CA ASP A 243 -13.71 9.18 -2.03
C ASP A 243 -13.98 10.02 -3.28
N GLU A 244 -12.97 10.13 -4.14
CA GLU A 244 -12.95 10.99 -5.32
C GLU A 244 -13.34 12.46 -5.02
N ILE A 245 -12.70 13.06 -4.01
CA ILE A 245 -12.95 14.45 -3.61
C ILE A 245 -12.65 15.47 -4.72
N GLY A 246 -11.88 15.12 -5.75
CA GLY A 246 -11.64 15.98 -6.91
C GLY A 246 -12.84 16.13 -7.85
N GLU A 247 -13.95 15.42 -7.61
CA GLU A 247 -15.17 15.47 -8.45
C GLU A 247 -16.27 16.40 -7.91
N ILE A 248 -16.10 16.96 -6.71
CA ILE A 248 -17.15 17.80 -6.11
C ILE A 248 -17.19 19.21 -6.70
N SER A 249 -18.38 19.79 -6.80
CA SER A 249 -18.56 21.14 -7.34
C SER A 249 -18.07 22.22 -6.40
N LEU A 250 -17.76 23.41 -6.93
CA LEU A 250 -17.27 24.55 -6.15
C LEU A 250 -18.24 24.95 -5.01
N ALA A 251 -19.54 24.76 -5.20
CA ALA A 251 -20.55 25.02 -4.18
C ALA A 251 -20.44 24.02 -3.01
N THR A 252 -20.30 22.72 -3.32
CA THR A 252 -20.06 21.68 -2.32
C THR A 252 -18.72 21.90 -1.61
N GLN A 253 -17.68 22.32 -2.34
CA GLN A 253 -16.36 22.63 -1.78
C GLN A 253 -16.43 23.75 -0.74
N ALA A 254 -17.21 24.81 -1.00
CA ALA A 254 -17.38 25.91 -0.05
C ALA A 254 -18.05 25.46 1.27
N LYS A 255 -19.07 24.60 1.18
CA LYS A 255 -19.73 24.02 2.37
C LYS A 255 -18.81 23.07 3.13
N LEU A 256 -18.05 22.24 2.41
CA LEU A 256 -17.08 21.33 3.02
C LEU A 256 -15.96 22.09 3.75
N LEU A 257 -15.48 23.19 3.18
CA LEU A 257 -14.50 24.07 3.82
C LEU A 257 -15.02 24.57 5.17
N ARG A 258 -16.30 24.96 5.22
CA ARG A 258 -16.96 25.43 6.45
C ARG A 258 -17.00 24.34 7.52
N VAL A 259 -17.31 23.09 7.15
CA VAL A 259 -17.24 21.95 8.08
C VAL A 259 -15.81 21.72 8.59
N LEU A 260 -14.80 21.79 7.72
CA LEU A 260 -13.39 21.60 8.10
C LEU A 260 -12.88 22.69 9.06
N GLN A 261 -13.36 23.92 8.92
CA GLN A 261 -12.90 25.06 9.71
C GLN A 261 -13.73 25.26 11.00
N GLU A 262 -15.05 25.31 10.88
CA GLU A 262 -15.97 25.71 11.94
C GLU A 262 -16.56 24.50 12.69
N LYS A 263 -16.39 23.27 12.16
CA LYS A 263 -17.00 22.04 12.67
C LYS A 263 -18.53 22.11 12.74
N GLU A 264 -19.13 22.88 11.83
CA GLU A 264 -20.57 23.03 11.73
C GLU A 264 -21.03 23.22 10.27
N PHE A 265 -22.31 22.96 10.02
CA PHE A 265 -22.98 23.20 8.74
C PHE A 265 -24.49 23.35 8.93
N GLU A 266 -25.17 23.72 7.85
CA GLU A 266 -26.63 23.80 7.76
C GLU A 266 -27.15 22.78 6.74
N ARG A 267 -28.34 22.20 7.00
CA ARG A 267 -29.01 21.34 6.01
C ARG A 267 -29.47 22.16 4.82
N ILE A 268 -29.64 21.51 3.67
CA ILE A 268 -30.21 22.17 2.50
C ILE A 268 -31.62 22.66 2.82
N GLY A 269 -31.85 23.96 2.59
CA GLY A 269 -33.13 24.62 2.85
C GLY A 269 -33.46 24.82 4.33
N GLY A 270 -32.50 24.56 5.23
CA GLY A 270 -32.62 24.83 6.66
C GLY A 270 -31.66 25.94 7.11
N ASN A 271 -31.99 26.58 8.23
CA ASN A 271 -31.15 27.60 8.87
C ASN A 271 -30.62 27.13 10.24
N GLU A 272 -30.84 25.86 10.59
CA GLU A 272 -30.34 25.26 11.82
C GLU A 272 -28.86 24.92 11.65
N THR A 273 -28.00 25.59 12.43
CA THR A 273 -26.58 25.28 12.50
C THR A 273 -26.34 24.00 13.31
N ILE A 274 -25.71 23.00 12.70
CA ILE A 274 -25.45 21.69 13.28
C ILE A 274 -23.96 21.54 13.51
N LYS A 275 -23.57 21.35 14.78
CA LYS A 275 -22.18 21.08 15.17
C LYS A 275 -21.84 19.61 15.07
N VAL A 276 -20.72 19.28 14.43
CA VAL A 276 -20.26 17.90 14.26
C VAL A 276 -18.78 17.73 14.61
N ASP A 277 -18.45 16.65 15.30
CA ASP A 277 -17.06 16.25 15.56
C ASP A 277 -16.70 15.05 14.69
N VAL A 278 -16.17 15.29 13.50
CA VAL A 278 -15.89 14.24 12.52
C VAL A 278 -14.42 14.27 12.13
N ARG A 279 -13.76 13.10 12.12
CA ARG A 279 -12.45 12.94 11.48
C ARG A 279 -12.65 12.79 9.98
N ILE A 280 -11.98 13.61 9.18
CA ILE A 280 -12.11 13.58 7.72
C ILE A 280 -10.92 12.84 7.12
N VAL A 281 -11.20 11.85 6.28
CA VAL A 281 -10.22 11.22 5.39
C VAL A 281 -10.73 11.40 3.97
N ALA A 282 -9.94 12.01 3.10
CA ALA A 282 -10.31 12.24 1.71
C ALA A 282 -9.41 11.41 0.78
N ALA A 283 -9.93 11.01 -0.37
CA ALA A 283 -9.15 10.35 -1.41
C ALA A 283 -9.44 10.95 -2.78
N THR A 284 -8.44 10.93 -3.66
CA THR A 284 -8.58 11.39 -5.05
C THR A 284 -7.60 10.67 -5.97
N ASN A 285 -8.01 10.45 -7.22
CA ASN A 285 -7.11 10.07 -8.31
C ASN A 285 -6.65 11.27 -9.18
N LYS A 286 -7.25 12.45 -8.99
CA LYS A 286 -6.95 13.67 -9.74
C LYS A 286 -5.73 14.41 -9.22
N ASN A 287 -5.12 15.20 -10.12
CA ASN A 287 -4.13 16.20 -9.77
C ASN A 287 -4.85 17.47 -9.27
N LEU A 288 -4.95 17.64 -7.95
CA LEU A 288 -5.67 18.76 -7.36
C LEU A 288 -4.99 20.10 -7.64
N GLU A 289 -3.67 20.14 -7.75
CA GLU A 289 -2.90 21.34 -8.07
C GLU A 289 -3.24 21.83 -9.49
N GLN A 290 -3.37 20.91 -10.45
CA GLN A 290 -3.86 21.23 -11.78
C GLN A 290 -5.32 21.70 -11.74
N SER A 291 -6.19 21.03 -10.96
CA SER A 291 -7.59 21.45 -10.80
C SER A 291 -7.74 22.85 -10.18
N ILE A 292 -6.80 23.27 -9.32
CA ILE A 292 -6.74 24.64 -8.80
C ILE A 292 -6.40 25.63 -9.90
N GLN A 293 -5.39 25.32 -10.74
CA GLN A 293 -5.02 26.18 -11.87
C GLN A 293 -6.15 26.33 -12.90
N GLU A 294 -6.93 25.27 -13.09
CA GLU A 294 -8.11 25.25 -13.98
C GLU A 294 -9.36 25.89 -13.34
N GLY A 295 -9.30 26.31 -12.07
CA GLY A 295 -10.41 26.91 -11.34
C GLY A 295 -11.54 25.94 -10.99
N THR A 296 -11.31 24.63 -11.07
CA THR A 296 -12.29 23.58 -10.75
C THR A 296 -12.18 23.08 -9.30
N PHE A 297 -11.08 23.41 -8.62
CA PHE A 297 -10.89 23.12 -7.20
C PHE A 297 -10.40 24.34 -6.43
N ARG A 298 -10.92 24.55 -5.22
CA ARG A 298 -10.55 25.69 -4.39
C ARG A 298 -9.23 25.46 -3.66
N GLU A 299 -8.35 26.43 -3.75
CA GLU A 299 -7.05 26.42 -3.10
C GLU A 299 -7.16 26.38 -1.56
N ASP A 300 -8.10 27.12 -0.97
CA ASP A 300 -8.32 27.14 0.49
C ASP A 300 -8.78 25.80 1.06
N LEU A 301 -9.62 25.08 0.33
CA LEU A 301 -10.04 23.72 0.66
C LEU A 301 -8.88 22.73 0.55
N PHE A 302 -8.07 22.83 -0.51
CA PHE A 302 -6.90 21.98 -0.68
C PHE A 302 -5.97 22.05 0.53
N PHE A 303 -5.63 23.26 0.99
CA PHE A 303 -4.75 23.42 2.15
C PHE A 303 -5.36 22.87 3.46
N ARG A 304 -6.69 22.87 3.61
CA ARG A 304 -7.37 22.27 4.78
C ARG A 304 -7.48 20.75 4.71
N LEU A 305 -7.51 20.19 3.50
CA LEU A 305 -7.50 18.74 3.29
C LEU A 305 -6.07 18.16 3.39
N ASN A 306 -5.08 18.89 2.86
CA ASN A 306 -3.71 18.44 2.74
C ASN A 306 -2.87 18.67 4.01
N VAL A 307 -3.39 18.25 5.16
CA VAL A 307 -2.66 18.30 6.45
C VAL A 307 -1.64 17.16 6.54
N LEU A 308 -2.05 15.96 6.12
CA LEU A 308 -1.17 14.83 5.91
C LEU A 308 -1.54 14.16 4.59
N GLU A 309 -0.52 13.98 3.74
CA GLU A 309 -0.66 13.34 2.45
C GLU A 309 -0.13 11.90 2.48
N ILE A 310 -0.89 10.95 1.94
CA ILE A 310 -0.45 9.57 1.70
C ILE A 310 -0.58 9.28 0.21
N TRP A 311 0.55 8.99 -0.43
CA TRP A 311 0.60 8.59 -1.84
C TRP A 311 0.58 7.07 -1.98
N MET A 312 -0.46 6.55 -2.63
CA MET A 312 -0.61 5.14 -2.95
C MET A 312 0.11 4.81 -4.26
N PRO A 313 1.16 3.97 -4.23
CA PRO A 313 1.88 3.60 -5.43
C PRO A 313 1.01 2.72 -6.34
N PRO A 314 1.09 2.92 -7.66
CA PRO A 314 0.47 2.01 -8.61
C PRO A 314 1.12 0.63 -8.54
N LEU A 315 0.40 -0.41 -8.93
CA LEU A 315 0.84 -1.80 -8.77
C LEU A 315 2.11 -2.11 -9.57
N ARG A 316 2.29 -1.48 -10.74
CA ARG A 316 3.54 -1.56 -11.54
C ARG A 316 4.80 -1.10 -10.80
N GLU A 317 4.64 -0.26 -9.78
CA GLU A 317 5.74 0.27 -8.97
C GLU A 317 6.04 -0.55 -7.71
N ARG A 318 5.26 -1.60 -7.46
CA ARG A 318 5.35 -2.51 -6.32
C ARG A 318 5.05 -3.96 -6.73
N LYS A 319 5.70 -4.42 -7.80
CA LYS A 319 5.50 -5.77 -8.35
C LYS A 319 5.86 -6.89 -7.37
N GLU A 320 6.73 -6.63 -6.40
CA GLU A 320 7.03 -7.52 -5.26
C GLU A 320 5.78 -7.90 -4.44
N ASP A 321 4.73 -7.08 -4.48
CA ASP A 321 3.47 -7.35 -3.80
C ASP A 321 2.53 -8.27 -4.58
N LEU A 322 2.82 -8.55 -5.87
CA LEU A 322 1.94 -9.38 -6.72
C LEU A 322 1.78 -10.81 -6.21
N PRO A 323 2.84 -11.59 -5.88
CA PRO A 323 2.66 -12.97 -5.40
C PRO A 323 1.73 -13.09 -4.18
N PRO A 324 1.94 -12.36 -3.06
CA PRO A 324 1.05 -12.45 -1.91
C PRO A 324 -0.35 -11.89 -2.19
N LEU A 325 -0.49 -10.89 -3.07
CA LEU A 325 -1.80 -10.39 -3.50
C LEU A 325 -2.58 -11.45 -4.27
N VAL A 326 -1.94 -12.11 -5.23
CA VAL A 326 -2.58 -13.16 -6.06
C VAL A 326 -3.01 -14.34 -5.20
N ASP A 327 -2.15 -14.82 -4.29
CA ASP A 327 -2.50 -15.90 -3.37
C ASP A 327 -3.74 -15.56 -2.52
N TYR A 328 -3.78 -14.36 -1.95
CA TYR A 328 -4.93 -13.89 -1.19
C TYR A 328 -6.20 -13.78 -2.04
N LEU A 329 -6.10 -13.22 -3.25
CA LEU A 329 -7.25 -13.06 -4.14
C LEU A 329 -7.80 -14.40 -4.62
N ILE A 330 -6.94 -15.39 -4.88
CA ILE A 330 -7.36 -16.76 -5.20
C ILE A 330 -8.09 -17.39 -4.01
N LYS A 331 -7.52 -17.30 -2.80
CA LYS A 331 -8.16 -17.82 -1.58
C LYS A 331 -9.53 -17.17 -1.32
N SER A 332 -9.63 -15.86 -1.49
CA SER A 332 -10.90 -15.13 -1.39
C SER A 332 -11.90 -15.62 -2.43
N SER A 333 -11.48 -15.74 -3.69
CA SER A 333 -12.35 -16.17 -4.79
C SER A 333 -12.82 -17.61 -4.65
N ASN A 334 -11.96 -18.51 -4.14
CA ASN A 334 -12.31 -19.89 -3.83
C ASN A 334 -13.47 -19.98 -2.83
N ARG A 335 -13.40 -19.19 -1.75
CA ARG A 335 -14.46 -19.14 -0.73
C ARG A 335 -15.76 -18.59 -1.30
N GLU A 336 -15.68 -17.56 -2.14
CA GLU A 336 -16.86 -16.94 -2.77
C GLU A 336 -17.54 -17.86 -3.78
N PHE A 337 -16.77 -18.55 -4.61
CA PHE A 337 -17.29 -19.38 -5.71
C PHE A 337 -17.38 -20.88 -5.39
N GLY A 338 -17.01 -21.30 -4.17
CA GLY A 338 -16.97 -22.71 -3.79
C GLY A 338 -15.98 -23.55 -4.62
N LYS A 339 -14.85 -22.94 -5.01
CA LYS A 339 -13.78 -23.57 -5.79
C LYS A 339 -12.61 -23.96 -4.88
N ASN A 340 -11.73 -24.84 -5.37
CA ASN A 340 -10.56 -25.33 -4.65
C ASN A 340 -9.28 -25.16 -5.49
N ILE A 341 -9.03 -23.94 -5.98
CA ILE A 341 -7.77 -23.62 -6.66
C ILE A 341 -6.65 -23.54 -5.63
N THR A 342 -5.63 -24.38 -5.77
CA THR A 342 -4.48 -24.47 -4.87
C THR A 342 -3.38 -23.46 -5.18
N GLY A 343 -3.41 -22.82 -6.35
CA GLY A 343 -2.43 -21.78 -6.69
C GLY A 343 -2.41 -21.40 -8.17
N ILE A 344 -1.32 -20.78 -8.60
CA ILE A 344 -1.05 -20.33 -9.96
C ILE A 344 0.24 -20.94 -10.47
N SER A 345 0.26 -21.34 -11.75
CA SER A 345 1.47 -21.83 -12.42
C SER A 345 2.53 -20.73 -12.54
N ARG A 346 3.79 -21.13 -12.69
CA ARG A 346 4.91 -20.18 -12.82
C ARG A 346 4.76 -19.31 -14.06
N GLU A 347 4.36 -19.91 -15.18
CA GLU A 347 4.18 -19.26 -16.48
C GLU A 347 3.05 -18.22 -16.41
N ALA A 348 1.95 -18.55 -15.73
CA ALA A 348 0.85 -17.61 -15.52
C ALA A 348 1.27 -16.46 -14.59
N MET A 349 2.08 -16.74 -13.56
CA MET A 349 2.61 -15.71 -12.68
C MET A 349 3.59 -14.77 -13.40
N GLU A 350 4.39 -15.28 -14.33
CA GLU A 350 5.28 -14.46 -15.17
C GLU A 350 4.48 -13.47 -16.04
N ILE A 351 3.34 -13.90 -16.61
CA ILE A 351 2.42 -13.02 -17.36
C ILE A 351 1.86 -11.92 -16.44
N ILE A 352 1.41 -12.27 -15.25
CA ILE A 352 0.90 -11.33 -14.24
C ILE A 352 1.99 -10.30 -13.87
N ASN A 353 3.23 -10.75 -13.70
CA ASN A 353 4.34 -9.89 -13.32
C ASN A 353 4.78 -8.94 -14.44
N GLN A 354 4.64 -9.32 -15.71
CA GLN A 354 5.01 -8.48 -16.85
C GLN A 354 4.01 -7.36 -17.12
N TYR A 355 2.74 -7.55 -16.75
CA TYR A 355 1.69 -6.55 -16.98
C TYR A 355 1.85 -5.29 -16.10
N ASP A 356 1.37 -4.15 -16.61
CA ASP A 356 1.51 -2.85 -15.95
C ASP A 356 0.34 -2.50 -15.02
N TRP A 357 -0.75 -3.27 -15.08
CA TRP A 357 -1.90 -3.11 -14.18
C TRP A 357 -2.47 -1.68 -14.16
N PRO A 358 -2.95 -1.12 -15.30
CA PRO A 358 -3.56 0.20 -15.34
C PRO A 358 -4.79 0.36 -14.42
N GLY A 359 -5.53 -0.72 -14.15
CA GLY A 359 -6.61 -0.74 -13.16
C GLY A 359 -6.17 -1.20 -11.75
N ASN A 360 -4.85 -1.34 -11.55
CA ASN A 360 -4.21 -1.68 -10.28
C ASN A 360 -4.81 -2.95 -9.63
N ILE A 361 -5.00 -2.94 -8.31
CA ILE A 361 -5.49 -4.09 -7.54
C ILE A 361 -6.95 -4.43 -7.94
N ARG A 362 -7.75 -3.45 -8.36
CA ARG A 362 -9.13 -3.70 -8.81
C ARG A 362 -9.15 -4.55 -10.08
N GLU A 363 -8.28 -4.25 -11.03
CA GLU A 363 -8.11 -5.06 -12.24
C GLU A 363 -7.53 -6.44 -11.90
N LEU A 364 -6.52 -6.52 -11.04
CA LEU A 364 -5.96 -7.79 -10.56
C LEU A 364 -7.03 -8.69 -9.93
N LYS A 365 -7.86 -8.13 -9.03
CA LYS A 365 -8.98 -8.85 -8.39
C LYS A 365 -9.92 -9.45 -9.44
N ASN A 366 -10.40 -8.65 -10.37
CA ASN A 366 -11.32 -9.12 -11.42
C ASN A 366 -10.70 -10.24 -12.29
N ILE A 367 -9.40 -10.17 -12.55
CA ILE A 367 -8.69 -11.18 -13.35
C ILE A 367 -8.51 -12.47 -12.55
N CYS A 368 -8.13 -12.39 -11.27
CA CYS A 368 -8.02 -13.55 -10.40
C CYS A 368 -9.38 -14.25 -10.22
N GLU A 369 -10.45 -13.50 -9.97
CA GLU A 369 -11.82 -14.04 -9.85
C GLU A 369 -12.22 -14.79 -11.12
N ARG A 370 -12.01 -14.17 -12.29
CA ARG A 370 -12.29 -14.79 -13.58
C ARG A 370 -11.45 -16.05 -13.80
N ALA A 371 -10.16 -16.01 -13.49
CA ALA A 371 -9.29 -17.16 -13.64
C ALA A 371 -9.75 -18.34 -12.75
N VAL A 372 -10.14 -18.07 -11.50
CA VAL A 372 -10.69 -19.09 -10.58
C VAL A 372 -12.00 -19.70 -11.10
N LEU A 373 -12.87 -18.88 -11.69
CA LEU A 373 -14.14 -19.36 -12.27
C LEU A 373 -13.92 -20.24 -13.50
N MET A 374 -13.00 -19.83 -14.38
CA MET A 374 -12.75 -20.46 -15.67
C MET A 374 -11.82 -21.68 -15.58
N SER A 375 -10.99 -21.76 -14.54
CA SER A 375 -10.03 -22.85 -14.41
C SER A 375 -10.73 -24.20 -14.26
N ALA A 376 -10.30 -25.15 -15.09
CA ALA A 376 -10.78 -26.53 -15.09
C ALA A 376 -10.03 -27.41 -14.08
N GLY A 377 -8.84 -26.98 -13.66
CA GLY A 377 -7.95 -27.73 -12.77
C GLY A 377 -7.76 -27.06 -11.40
N PRO A 378 -6.92 -27.64 -10.53
CA PRO A 378 -6.60 -27.06 -9.22
C PRO A 378 -5.60 -25.89 -9.32
N VAL A 379 -5.01 -25.62 -10.48
CA VAL A 379 -3.97 -24.59 -10.66
C VAL A 379 -4.35 -23.69 -11.83
N ILE A 380 -4.22 -22.38 -11.65
CA ILE A 380 -4.43 -21.39 -12.72
C ILE A 380 -3.29 -21.50 -13.73
N MET A 381 -3.65 -21.79 -14.98
CA MET A 381 -2.73 -21.93 -16.11
C MET A 381 -2.73 -20.65 -16.96
N PRO A 382 -1.73 -20.45 -17.85
CA PRO A 382 -1.71 -19.30 -18.76
C PRO A 382 -2.99 -19.15 -19.60
N GLU A 383 -3.64 -20.27 -19.95
CA GLU A 383 -4.89 -20.28 -20.72
C GLU A 383 -6.08 -19.68 -19.95
N ASP A 384 -6.02 -19.68 -18.61
CA ASP A 384 -7.05 -19.12 -17.74
C ASP A 384 -6.93 -17.57 -17.64
N ILE A 385 -5.80 -17.01 -18.05
CA ILE A 385 -5.57 -15.55 -18.06
C ILE A 385 -6.25 -14.92 -19.28
N PRO A 386 -7.01 -13.82 -19.12
CA PRO A 386 -7.68 -13.15 -20.23
C PRO A 386 -6.73 -12.79 -21.38
N PHE A 387 -7.12 -13.15 -22.61
CA PHE A 387 -6.38 -12.86 -23.84
C PHE A 387 -6.07 -11.35 -24.03
N SER A 388 -6.87 -10.45 -23.46
CA SER A 388 -6.62 -9.00 -23.50
C SER A 388 -5.31 -8.59 -22.82
N ILE A 389 -4.91 -9.28 -21.75
CA ILE A 389 -3.62 -9.05 -21.07
C ILE A 389 -2.48 -9.55 -21.94
N ILE A 390 -2.62 -10.79 -22.42
CA ILE A 390 -1.65 -11.45 -23.29
C ILE A 390 -1.42 -10.63 -24.58
N SER A 391 -2.48 -10.05 -25.14
CA SER A 391 -2.41 -9.20 -26.34
C SER A 391 -1.70 -7.88 -26.08
N ARG A 392 -2.01 -7.18 -24.97
CA ARG A 392 -1.33 -5.94 -24.61
C ARG A 392 0.16 -6.14 -24.34
N LEU A 393 0.56 -7.29 -23.80
CA LEU A 393 1.97 -7.66 -23.66
C LEU A 393 2.65 -7.89 -25.02
N LYS A 394 1.93 -8.41 -26.01
CA LYS A 394 2.41 -8.58 -27.39
C LYS A 394 2.45 -7.26 -28.16
N GLU A 395 1.54 -6.32 -27.91
CA GLU A 395 1.55 -4.97 -28.51
C GLU A 395 2.78 -4.15 -28.08
N LYS A 396 3.30 -4.37 -26.86
CA LYS A 396 4.57 -3.78 -26.39
C LYS A 396 5.82 -4.28 -27.12
N GLN A 397 5.70 -5.24 -28.04
CA GLN A 397 6.82 -5.70 -28.88
C GLN A 397 7.00 -4.87 -30.17
N TRP A 398 6.27 -3.77 -30.35
CA TRP A 398 6.63 -2.76 -31.35
C TRP A 398 7.81 -1.91 -30.82
N PRO A 399 8.82 -1.55 -31.63
CA PRO A 399 9.86 -0.63 -31.19
C PRO A 399 9.21 0.66 -30.66
N ALA A 400 9.36 0.91 -29.36
CA ALA A 400 8.72 2.02 -28.65
C ALA A 400 9.36 3.39 -28.93
N ASP A 401 10.36 3.45 -29.82
CA ASP A 401 11.03 4.68 -30.19
C ASP A 401 11.09 4.83 -31.71
N LEU A 402 10.03 5.41 -32.27
CA LEU A 402 9.97 5.82 -33.68
C LEU A 402 10.61 7.21 -33.89
N SER A 403 11.13 7.84 -32.83
CA SER A 403 11.70 9.18 -32.92
C SER A 403 13.05 9.13 -33.64
N GLY A 404 13.15 9.84 -34.77
CA GLY A 404 14.38 9.92 -35.57
C GLY A 404 14.53 8.87 -36.69
N MET A 405 13.63 7.90 -36.83
CA MET A 405 13.64 6.96 -37.96
C MET A 405 12.77 7.46 -39.12
N SER A 406 13.25 7.31 -40.35
CA SER A 406 12.46 7.54 -41.54
C SER A 406 11.42 6.42 -41.74
N PHE A 407 10.31 6.73 -42.43
CA PHE A 407 9.27 5.74 -42.77
C PHE A 407 9.84 4.47 -43.42
N LYS A 408 10.90 4.62 -44.24
CA LYS A 408 11.57 3.50 -44.89
C LYS A 408 12.29 2.58 -43.90
N GLU A 409 12.93 3.14 -42.88
CA GLU A 409 13.63 2.37 -41.84
C GLU A 409 12.65 1.66 -40.92
N ILE A 410 11.52 2.32 -40.58
CA ILE A 410 10.44 1.72 -39.78
C ILE A 410 9.84 0.51 -40.53
N MET A 411 9.55 0.67 -41.83
CA MET A 411 9.01 -0.42 -42.64
C MET A 411 10.00 -1.57 -42.78
N ALA A 412 11.30 -1.28 -42.93
CA ALA A 412 12.34 -2.31 -42.97
C ALA A 412 12.46 -3.09 -41.66
N ASP A 413 12.36 -2.41 -40.50
CA ASP A 413 12.45 -3.07 -39.20
C ASP A 413 11.22 -3.96 -38.93
N VAL A 414 10.01 -3.47 -39.23
CA VAL A 414 8.78 -4.26 -39.14
C VAL A 414 8.86 -5.49 -40.05
N GLU A 415 9.32 -5.31 -41.30
CA GLU A 415 9.48 -6.40 -42.25
C GLU A 415 10.52 -7.43 -41.77
N ARG A 416 11.62 -6.97 -41.17
CA ARG A 416 12.65 -7.81 -40.58
C ARG A 416 12.09 -8.66 -39.44
N GLN A 417 11.33 -8.06 -38.54
CA GLN A 417 10.72 -8.76 -37.40
C GLN A 417 9.69 -9.82 -37.84
N VAL A 418 8.85 -9.48 -38.83
CA VAL A 418 7.86 -10.42 -39.39
C VAL A 418 8.56 -11.63 -40.03
N ILE A 419 9.62 -11.39 -40.80
CA ILE A 419 10.39 -12.48 -41.43
C ILE A 419 11.10 -13.34 -40.38
N LEU A 420 11.73 -12.73 -39.37
CA LEU A 420 12.39 -13.46 -38.29
C LEU A 420 11.41 -14.32 -37.49
N LYS A 421 10.23 -13.80 -37.19
CA LYS A 421 9.18 -14.53 -36.49
C LYS A 421 8.72 -15.76 -37.29
N ALA A 422 8.42 -15.59 -38.58
CA ALA A 422 8.03 -16.70 -39.45
C ALA A 422 9.15 -17.74 -39.62
N LEU A 423 10.42 -17.30 -39.67
CA LEU A 423 11.56 -18.23 -39.70
C LEU A 423 11.66 -19.03 -38.40
N ASN A 424 11.55 -18.38 -37.23
CA ASN A 424 11.62 -19.05 -35.94
C ASN A 424 10.46 -20.04 -35.72
N GLU A 425 9.22 -19.67 -36.07
CA GLU A 425 8.04 -20.54 -35.97
C GLU A 425 8.14 -21.78 -36.89
N HIS A 426 8.95 -21.71 -37.94
CA HIS A 426 9.18 -22.81 -38.88
C HIS A 426 10.59 -23.40 -38.82
N ASN A 427 11.28 -23.31 -37.67
CA ASN A 427 12.61 -23.89 -37.45
C ASN A 427 13.64 -23.51 -38.54
N TRP A 428 13.60 -22.26 -38.97
CA TRP A 428 14.45 -21.69 -40.03
C TRP A 428 14.29 -22.35 -41.41
N ASN A 429 13.21 -23.11 -41.63
CA ASN A 429 12.86 -23.63 -42.94
C ASN A 429 12.31 -22.52 -43.83
N ARG A 430 13.19 -22.00 -44.70
CA ARG A 430 12.91 -20.86 -45.59
C ARG A 430 11.75 -21.11 -46.56
N SER A 431 11.54 -22.34 -47.00
CA SER A 431 10.41 -22.68 -47.89
C SER A 431 9.07 -22.64 -47.14
N ALA A 432 9.04 -23.21 -45.93
CA ALA A 432 7.85 -23.19 -45.07
C ALA A 432 7.51 -21.77 -44.61
N ALA A 433 8.51 -20.98 -44.22
CA ALA A 433 8.33 -19.58 -43.84
C ALA A 433 7.84 -18.70 -45.01
N ALA A 434 8.36 -18.91 -46.23
CA ALA A 434 7.88 -18.19 -47.42
C ALA A 434 6.41 -18.52 -47.73
N GLN A 435 6.04 -19.80 -47.61
CA GLN A 435 4.66 -20.25 -47.81
C GLN A 435 3.70 -19.68 -46.75
N ALA A 436 4.11 -19.65 -45.48
CA ALA A 436 3.34 -19.07 -44.39
C ALA A 436 3.10 -17.57 -44.58
N LEU A 437 4.11 -16.85 -45.08
CA LEU A 437 4.03 -15.43 -45.42
C LEU A 437 3.39 -15.15 -46.78
N LYS A 438 2.90 -16.19 -47.49
CA LYS A 438 2.28 -16.10 -48.82
C LYS A 438 3.16 -15.36 -49.85
N MET A 439 4.47 -15.58 -49.80
CA MET A 439 5.42 -15.00 -50.73
C MET A 439 6.28 -16.06 -51.41
N ASN A 440 6.79 -15.75 -52.60
CA ASN A 440 7.71 -16.65 -53.30
C ASN A 440 9.03 -16.77 -52.52
N ARG A 441 9.63 -17.96 -52.55
CA ARG A 441 10.91 -18.24 -51.89
C ARG A 441 12.03 -17.29 -52.33
N SER A 442 12.05 -16.91 -53.62
CA SER A 442 13.01 -15.93 -54.16
C SER A 442 12.82 -14.54 -53.58
N THR A 443 11.56 -14.10 -53.38
CA THR A 443 11.21 -12.83 -52.76
C THR A 443 11.62 -12.79 -51.29
N LEU A 444 11.32 -13.86 -50.53
CA LEU A 444 11.76 -13.98 -49.14
C LEU A 444 13.29 -13.90 -49.04
N TYR A 445 14.01 -14.61 -49.92
CA TYR A 445 15.48 -14.62 -49.92
C TYR A 445 16.08 -13.24 -50.21
N ALA A 446 15.54 -12.52 -51.19
CA ALA A 446 15.97 -11.16 -51.51
C ALA A 446 15.77 -10.21 -50.32
N LYS A 447 14.60 -10.29 -49.67
CA LYS A 447 14.28 -9.50 -48.47
C LYS A 447 15.16 -9.84 -47.27
N MET A 448 15.46 -11.12 -47.04
CA MET A 448 16.38 -11.54 -45.98
C MET A 448 17.79 -10.96 -46.18
N LYS A 449 18.24 -10.80 -47.43
CA LYS A 449 19.54 -10.19 -47.75
C LYS A 449 19.51 -8.66 -47.60
N GLU A 450 18.48 -8.01 -48.14
CA GLU A 450 18.26 -6.56 -48.03
C GLU A 450 18.18 -6.10 -46.58
N LEU A 451 17.50 -6.89 -45.73
CA LEU A 451 17.29 -6.59 -44.32
C LEU A 451 18.42 -7.09 -43.42
N GLY A 452 19.50 -7.65 -43.96
CA GLY A 452 20.66 -8.12 -43.18
C GLY A 452 20.37 -9.28 -42.22
N ILE A 453 19.45 -10.18 -42.59
CA ILE A 453 19.12 -11.43 -41.85
C ILE A 453 20.08 -12.57 -42.27
N ILE A 454 20.53 -12.54 -43.53
CA ILE A 454 21.52 -13.46 -44.10
C ILE A 454 22.56 -12.65 -44.89
N MET A 455 23.79 -13.17 -44.97
CA MET A 455 24.86 -12.57 -45.80
C MET A 455 24.62 -12.79 -47.30
#